data_AF-A0A951M063-F1
#
_entry.id   AF-A0A951M063-F1
#
_cell.length_a   1.000
_cell.length_b   1.000
_cell.length_c   1.000
_cell.angle_alpha   90.00
_cell.angle_beta   90.00
_cell.angle_gamma   90.00
#
_symmetry.space_group_name_H-M   'P 1'
#
loop_
_entity.id
_entity.type
_entity.pdbx_description
1 polymer ?
#
loop_
_entity_poly.entity_id
_entity_poly.type
_entity_poly.pdbx_seq_one_letter_code
_entity_poly.pdbx_strand_id
1 'polypeptide(L)'
;MKYSQTIGIIATLILAVLCFMPWTYIASRQLLVYGMHAEGTNFGKPGLFHLILGGMMLLLFAVPKIGAKRTNVFVAALNLAWAFRNFLLLSSCMMGECPEKKPALYIIIVLAVIIQLMALLPKVDMPSKTRA
;
A
#
# COMPACT_ATOMS: atom_id res chain seq x y z
N MET A 1 -3.37 -11.11 17.08
CA MET A 1 -3.69 -9.99 18.00
C MET A 1 -5.18 -9.69 17.95
N LYS A 2 -5.80 -9.21 19.04
CA LYS A 2 -7.25 -8.91 19.07
C LYS A 2 -7.69 -7.87 18.02
N TYR A 3 -6.79 -6.96 17.63
CA TYR A 3 -7.09 -5.81 16.76
C TYR A 3 -6.39 -5.83 15.40
N SER A 4 -5.74 -6.93 14.98
CA SER A 4 -4.95 -6.93 13.73
C SER A 4 -5.79 -6.66 12.47
N GLN A 5 -7.04 -7.13 12.42
CA GLN A 5 -7.94 -6.83 11.30
C GLN A 5 -8.34 -5.35 11.25
N THR A 6 -8.70 -4.76 12.39
CA THR A 6 -9.07 -3.34 12.47
C THR A 6 -7.89 -2.43 12.10
N ILE A 7 -6.70 -2.73 12.61
CA ILE A 7 -5.49 -1.97 12.28
C ILE A 7 -5.15 -2.10 10.79
N GLY A 8 -5.26 -3.31 10.22
CA GLY A 8 -5.05 -3.54 8.79
C GLY A 8 -6.02 -2.76 7.91
N ILE A 9 -7.31 -2.71 8.29
CA ILE A 9 -8.34 -1.93 7.59
C ILE A 9 -8.02 -0.44 7.65
N ILE A 10 -7.77 0.10 8.84
CA ILE A 10 -7.45 1.52 9.02
C ILE A 10 -6.19 1.90 8.24
N ALA A 11 -5.13 1.10 8.32
CA ALA A 11 -3.89 1.33 7.59
C ALA A 11 -4.11 1.33 6.07
N THR A 12 -4.95 0.42 5.56
CA THR A 12 -5.29 0.36 4.13
C THR A 12 -6.09 1.58 3.67
N LEU A 13 -7.01 2.09 4.50
CA LEU A 13 -7.74 3.33 4.22
C LEU A 13 -6.83 4.55 4.20
N ILE A 14 -5.91 4.67 5.17
CA ILE A 14 -4.93 5.77 5.19
C ILE A 14 -4.03 5.71 3.95
N LEU A 15 -3.58 4.51 3.55
CA LEU A 15 -2.79 4.33 2.34
C LEU A 15 -3.55 4.78 1.08
N ALA A 16 -4.86 4.51 1.00
CA ALA A 16 -5.71 4.98 -0.09
C ALA A 16 -5.81 6.51 -0.12
N VAL A 17 -5.97 7.18 1.03
CA VAL A 17 -5.99 8.66 1.11
C VAL A 17 -4.65 9.26 0.66
N LEU A 18 -3.53 8.63 1.04
CA LEU A 18 -2.19 9.09 0.64
C LEU A 18 -1.93 8.99 -0.87
N CYS A 19 -2.68 8.18 -1.61
CA CYS A 19 -2.57 8.13 -3.07
C CYS A 19 -3.03 9.42 -3.74
N PHE A 20 -3.81 10.26 -3.05
CA PHE A 20 -4.25 11.57 -3.53
C PHE A 20 -3.37 12.73 -3.04
N MET A 21 -2.34 12.45 -2.24
CA MET A 21 -1.37 13.45 -1.80
C MET A 21 -0.18 13.56 -2.76
N PRO A 22 0.55 14.70 -2.76
CA PRO A 22 1.77 14.84 -3.55
C PRO A 22 2.88 13.97 -2.96
N TRP A 23 3.47 13.14 -3.81
CA TRP A 23 4.54 12.21 -3.43
C TRP A 23 5.91 12.81 -3.67
N THR A 24 6.08 13.51 -4.79
CA THR A 24 7.33 14.19 -5.14
C THR A 24 7.07 15.49 -5.88
N TYR A 25 8.07 16.38 -5.85
CA TYR A 25 8.08 17.61 -6.61
C TYR A 25 9.29 17.65 -7.54
N ILE A 26 9.06 17.92 -8.82
CA ILE A 26 10.09 18.03 -9.86
C ILE A 26 10.31 19.51 -10.12
N ALA A 27 11.44 20.05 -9.63
CA ALA A 27 11.72 21.49 -9.65
C ALA A 27 11.84 22.09 -11.06
N SER A 28 12.36 21.33 -12.03
CA SER A 28 12.62 21.81 -13.40
C SER A 28 11.36 22.08 -14.21
N ARG A 29 10.33 21.26 -14.01
CA ARG A 29 9.03 21.40 -14.67
C ARG A 29 8.00 22.06 -13.76
N GLN A 30 8.37 22.38 -12.52
CA GLN A 30 7.48 22.83 -11.45
C GLN A 30 6.25 21.91 -11.29
N LEU A 31 6.46 20.59 -11.40
CA LEU A 31 5.38 19.60 -11.38
C LEU A 31 5.29 18.93 -10.01
N LEU A 32 4.08 18.89 -9.46
CA LEU A 32 3.73 18.04 -8.33
C LEU A 32 3.25 16.69 -8.86
N VAL A 33 3.96 15.63 -8.49
CA VAL A 33 3.58 14.27 -8.83
C VAL A 33 2.72 13.70 -7.71
N TYR A 34 1.48 13.39 -8.04
CA TYR A 34 0.53 12.71 -7.16
C TYR A 34 0.51 11.22 -7.48
N GLY A 35 0.05 10.41 -6.53
CA GLY A 35 -0.18 8.98 -6.80
C GLY A 35 -1.16 8.76 -7.97
N MET A 36 -2.20 9.59 -8.07
CA MET A 36 -3.24 9.45 -9.10
C MET A 36 -3.00 10.28 -10.37
N HIS A 37 -2.17 11.31 -10.28
CA HIS A 37 -1.90 12.26 -11.35
C HIS A 37 -0.39 12.52 -11.44
N ALA A 38 0.25 12.01 -12.50
CA ALA A 38 1.65 12.27 -12.83
C ALA A 38 1.76 12.85 -14.25
N GLU A 39 0.87 13.79 -14.59
CA GLU A 39 0.82 14.43 -15.90
C GLU A 39 2.16 15.13 -16.22
N GLY A 40 2.61 15.00 -17.46
CA GLY A 40 3.92 15.50 -17.90
C GLY A 40 5.12 14.60 -17.55
N THR A 41 4.88 13.42 -16.96
CA THR A 41 5.91 12.39 -16.69
C THR A 41 5.54 11.03 -17.32
N ASN A 42 6.54 10.17 -17.53
CA ASN A 42 6.32 8.79 -18.00
C ASN A 42 5.97 7.81 -16.86
N PHE A 43 5.62 8.31 -15.66
CA PHE A 43 5.35 7.47 -14.49
C PHE A 43 3.93 6.86 -14.45
N GLY A 44 3.00 7.37 -15.28
CA GLY A 44 1.63 6.89 -15.34
C GLY A 44 0.82 7.22 -14.07
N LYS A 45 0.03 6.27 -13.57
CA LYS A 45 -0.79 6.43 -12.34
C LYS A 45 -0.30 5.47 -11.24
N PRO A 46 0.80 5.79 -10.53
CA PRO A 46 1.43 4.84 -9.63
C PRO A 46 0.56 4.46 -8.41
N GLY A 47 -0.36 5.33 -7.99
CA GLY A 47 -1.33 5.10 -6.92
C GLY A 47 -2.51 4.19 -7.30
N LEU A 48 -2.80 4.00 -8.59
CA LEU A 48 -3.95 3.20 -9.02
C LEU A 48 -3.86 1.74 -8.56
N PHE A 49 -2.67 1.15 -8.66
CA PHE A 49 -2.47 -0.24 -8.24
C PHE A 49 -2.57 -0.40 -6.72
N HIS A 50 -2.13 0.61 -5.95
CA HIS A 50 -2.35 0.64 -4.50
C HIS A 50 -3.84 0.66 -4.15
N LEU A 51 -4.67 1.40 -4.91
CA LEU A 51 -6.12 1.43 -4.69
C LEU A 51 -6.79 0.10 -5.04
N ILE A 52 -6.40 -0.54 -6.15
CA ILE A 52 -6.95 -1.84 -6.56
C ILE A 52 -6.60 -2.91 -5.51
N LEU A 53 -5.32 -3.03 -5.14
CA LEU A 53 -4.89 -3.98 -4.11
C LEU A 53 -5.49 -3.62 -2.75
N GLY A 54 -5.57 -2.33 -2.41
CA GLY A 54 -6.21 -1.84 -1.19
C GLY A 54 -7.67 -2.27 -1.07
N GLY A 55 -8.45 -2.12 -2.15
CA GLY A 55 -9.83 -2.60 -2.21
C GLY A 55 -9.93 -4.11 -1.98
N MET A 56 -9.05 -4.90 -2.62
CA MET A 56 -8.98 -6.35 -2.40
C MET A 56 -8.62 -6.70 -0.95
N MET A 57 -7.62 -6.03 -0.36
CA MET A 57 -7.20 -6.25 1.02
C MET A 57 -8.31 -5.93 2.01
N LEU A 58 -9.05 -4.85 1.81
CA LEU A 58 -10.20 -4.48 2.67
C LEU A 58 -11.26 -5.58 2.68
N LEU A 59 -11.61 -6.13 1.51
CA LEU A 59 -12.56 -7.24 1.40
C LEU A 59 -12.02 -8.49 2.10
N LEU A 60 -10.73 -8.81 1.93
CA LEU A 60 -10.10 -9.98 2.55
C LEU A 60 -9.94 -9.85 4.07
N PHE A 61 -9.74 -8.62 4.59
CA PHE A 61 -9.73 -8.37 6.03
C PHE A 61 -11.13 -8.53 6.66
N ALA A 62 -12.19 -8.16 5.94
CA ALA A 62 -13.57 -8.27 6.41
C ALA A 62 -14.10 -9.71 6.45
N VAL A 63 -13.64 -10.58 5.54
CA VAL A 63 -14.13 -11.97 5.46
C VAL A 63 -13.42 -12.87 6.48
N PRO A 64 -14.13 -13.49 7.46
CA PRO A 64 -13.50 -14.31 8.51
C PRO A 64 -13.12 -15.74 8.05
N LYS A 65 -12.79 -15.94 6.77
CA LYS A 65 -12.39 -17.25 6.22
C LYS A 65 -10.88 -17.45 6.27
N ILE A 66 -10.42 -18.67 6.56
CA ILE A 66 -8.98 -19.01 6.61
C ILE A 66 -8.32 -18.81 5.24
N GLY A 67 -9.01 -19.18 4.16
CA GLY A 67 -8.53 -18.95 2.79
C GLY A 67 -8.32 -17.47 2.47
N ALA A 68 -9.28 -16.61 2.83
CA ALA A 68 -9.18 -15.17 2.63
C ALA A 68 -7.97 -14.56 3.35
N LYS A 69 -7.68 -15.02 4.57
CA LYS A 69 -6.52 -14.58 5.35
C LYS A 69 -5.19 -14.95 4.68
N ARG A 70 -5.08 -16.17 4.15
CA ARG A 70 -3.87 -16.62 3.42
C ARG A 70 -3.67 -15.81 2.13
N THR A 71 -4.73 -15.58 1.37
CA THR A 71 -4.68 -14.74 0.17
C THR A 71 -4.30 -13.30 0.53
N ASN A 72 -4.79 -12.77 1.65
CA ASN A 72 -4.49 -11.41 2.07
C ASN A 72 -3.00 -11.17 2.33
N VAL A 73 -2.29 -12.16 2.89
CA VAL A 73 -0.83 -12.08 3.09
C VAL A 73 -0.10 -11.90 1.76
N PHE A 74 -0.55 -12.59 0.71
CA PHE A 74 0.02 -12.49 -0.63
C PHE A 74 -0.30 -11.13 -1.29
N VAL A 75 -1.56 -10.68 -1.20
CA VAL A 75 -1.97 -9.38 -1.75
C VAL A 75 -1.25 -8.23 -1.04
N ALA A 76 -1.08 -8.30 0.29
CA ALA A 76 -0.31 -7.34 1.05
C ALA A 76 1.17 -7.32 0.63
N ALA A 77 1.75 -8.48 0.29
CA ALA A 77 3.15 -8.55 -0.13
C ALA A 77 3.36 -7.90 -1.50
N LEU A 78 2.40 -8.09 -2.42
CA LEU A 78 2.38 -7.38 -3.70
C LEU A 78 2.25 -5.86 -3.51
N ASN A 79 1.39 -5.43 -2.58
CA ASN A 79 1.24 -4.01 -2.25
C ASN A 79 2.53 -3.41 -1.69
N LEU A 80 3.25 -4.15 -0.83
CA LEU A 80 4.55 -3.75 -0.30
C LEU A 80 5.63 -3.67 -1.39
N ALA A 81 5.70 -4.67 -2.28
CA ALA A 81 6.62 -4.66 -3.41
C ALA A 81 6.35 -3.46 -4.34
N TRP A 82 5.07 -3.14 -4.57
CA TRP A 82 4.68 -1.97 -5.36
C TRP A 82 5.04 -0.64 -4.67
N ALA A 83 4.84 -0.53 -3.35
CA ALA A 83 5.26 0.65 -2.59
C ALA A 83 6.77 0.87 -2.73
N PHE A 84 7.56 -0.20 -2.60
CA PHE A 84 9.00 -0.14 -2.74
C PHE A 84 9.44 0.25 -4.16
N ARG A 85 8.80 -0.34 -5.19
CA ARG A 85 9.02 0.06 -6.59
C ARG A 85 8.75 1.55 -6.80
N ASN A 86 7.62 2.07 -6.32
CA ASN A 86 7.26 3.49 -6.46
C ASN A 86 8.24 4.39 -5.72
N PHE A 87 8.68 3.99 -4.52
CA PHE A 87 9.71 4.73 -3.80
C PHE A 87 10.98 4.82 -4.62
N LEU A 88 11.50 3.71 -5.15
CA LEU A 88 12.72 3.73 -5.97
C LEU A 88 12.55 4.56 -7.24
N LEU A 89 11.43 4.39 -7.95
CA LEU A 89 11.17 5.08 -9.21
C LEU A 89 11.00 6.59 -9.05
N LEU A 90 10.38 7.04 -7.96
CA LEU A 90 10.10 8.45 -7.70
C LEU A 90 11.18 9.13 -6.89
N SER A 91 12.09 8.38 -6.26
CA SER A 91 13.26 8.93 -5.57
C SER A 91 14.52 8.93 -6.42
N SER A 92 14.54 8.21 -7.53
CA SER A 92 15.70 8.16 -8.43
C SER A 92 15.87 9.48 -9.15
N CYS A 93 17.12 9.89 -9.31
CA CYS A 93 17.45 11.05 -10.13
C CYS A 93 17.51 10.60 -11.59
N MET A 94 16.82 11.32 -12.47
CA MET A 94 16.86 11.07 -13.91
C MET A 94 17.39 12.31 -14.60
N MET A 95 18.28 12.13 -15.58
CA MET A 95 18.85 13.24 -16.37
C MET A 95 19.53 14.35 -15.54
N GLY A 96 20.11 14.00 -14.39
CA GLY A 96 20.80 14.97 -13.51
C GLY A 96 19.88 15.77 -12.59
N GLU A 97 18.57 15.51 -12.60
CA GLU A 97 17.60 16.16 -11.72
C GLU A 97 17.07 15.18 -10.68
N CYS A 98 17.15 15.57 -9.41
CA CYS A 98 16.67 14.79 -8.29
C CYS A 98 15.31 15.34 -7.81
N PRO A 99 14.24 14.53 -7.83
CA PRO A 99 12.94 14.95 -7.34
C PRO A 99 12.98 15.17 -5.81
N GLU A 100 12.29 16.21 -5.34
CA GLU A 100 12.10 16.46 -3.92
C GLU A 100 11.10 15.46 -3.35
N LYS A 101 11.54 14.67 -2.38
CA LYS A 101 10.72 13.66 -1.71
C LYS A 101 9.76 14.33 -0.72
N LYS A 102 8.46 14.14 -0.89
CA LYS A 102 7.44 14.63 0.05
C LYS A 102 7.12 13.55 1.10
N PRO A 103 6.61 13.93 2.28
CA PRO A 103 6.38 13.00 3.38
C PRO A 103 5.45 11.83 3.03
N ALA A 104 4.47 12.06 2.15
CA ALA A 104 3.53 11.02 1.72
C ALA A 104 4.22 9.78 1.15
N LEU A 105 5.32 9.96 0.41
CA LEU A 105 6.06 8.86 -0.21
C LEU A 105 6.70 7.92 0.85
N TYR A 106 7.22 8.49 1.95
CA TYR A 106 7.77 7.71 3.05
C TYR A 106 6.67 6.99 3.84
N ILE A 107 5.56 7.69 4.10
CA ILE A 107 4.45 7.15 4.89
C ILE A 107 3.82 5.94 4.17
N ILE A 108 3.74 5.95 2.84
CA ILE A 108 3.20 4.82 2.05
C ILE A 108 3.99 3.53 2.28
N ILE A 109 5.33 3.59 2.31
CA ILE A 109 6.15 2.39 2.60
C ILE A 109 5.89 1.90 4.02
N VAL A 110 5.92 2.80 5.00
CA VAL A 110 5.69 2.45 6.40
C VAL A 110 4.33 1.79 6.57
N LEU A 111 3.29 2.33 5.95
CA LEU A 111 1.95 1.74 5.96
C LEU A 111 1.91 0.40 5.24
N ALA A 112 2.59 0.24 4.11
CA ALA A 112 2.63 -1.05 3.42
C ALA A 112 3.29 -2.14 4.28
N VAL A 113 4.34 -1.80 5.03
CA VAL A 113 4.96 -2.72 6.01
C VAL A 113 4.00 -3.05 7.14
N ILE A 114 3.30 -2.05 7.70
CA ILE A 114 2.30 -2.26 8.76
C ILE A 114 1.17 -3.19 8.25
N ILE A 115 0.66 -2.95 7.05
CA ILE A 115 -0.38 -3.78 6.42
C ILE A 115 0.11 -5.21 6.26
N GLN A 116 1.35 -5.41 5.80
CA GLN A 116 1.96 -6.75 5.69
C GLN A 116 2.03 -7.46 7.04
N LEU A 117 2.50 -6.78 8.09
CA LEU A 117 2.60 -7.33 9.44
C LEU A 117 1.21 -7.69 10.00
N MET A 118 0.20 -6.85 9.76
CA MET A 118 -1.17 -7.11 10.21
C MET A 118 -1.82 -8.25 9.43
N ALA A 119 -1.50 -8.40 8.14
CA ALA A 119 -1.95 -9.51 7.32
C ALA A 119 -1.33 -10.85 7.78
N LEU A 120 -0.07 -10.84 8.29
CA LEU A 120 0.63 -12.03 8.79
C LEU A 120 0.08 -12.54 10.14
N LEU A 121 -0.46 -11.64 10.98
CA LEU A 121 -0.95 -11.97 12.32
C LEU A 121 -2.49 -11.89 12.46
N PRO A 122 -3.29 -12.51 11.58
CA PRO A 122 -4.74 -12.42 11.65
C PRO A 122 -5.25 -13.27 12.83
N LYS A 123 -6.32 -12.82 13.48
CA LYS A 123 -7.03 -13.67 14.45
C LYS A 123 -7.63 -14.85 13.70
N VAL A 124 -7.20 -16.08 13.98
CA VAL A 124 -7.82 -17.28 13.40
C VAL A 124 -8.52 -18.02 14.55
N ASP A 125 -9.84 -17.99 14.55
CA ASP A 125 -10.62 -18.89 15.39
C ASP A 125 -10.63 -20.25 14.68
N MET A 126 -9.89 -21.22 15.22
CA MET A 126 -9.83 -22.57 14.68
C MET A 126 -11.20 -23.23 14.93
N PRO A 127 -11.84 -23.84 13.93
CA PRO A 127 -12.98 -24.71 14.20
C PRO A 127 -12.48 -25.85 15.09
N SER A 128 -13.09 -25.98 16.28
CA SER A 128 -12.89 -27.11 17.18
C SER A 128 -13.00 -28.39 16.36
N LYS A 129 -11.89 -29.13 16.26
CA LYS A 129 -11.88 -30.43 15.60
C LYS A 129 -12.56 -31.41 16.57
N THR A 130 -13.89 -31.49 16.53
CA THR A 130 -14.61 -32.65 17.07
C THR A 130 -14.18 -33.84 16.24
N ARG A 131 -13.17 -34.58 16.71
CA ARG A 131 -12.88 -35.93 16.23
C ARG A 131 -14.06 -36.79 16.67
N ALA A 132 -14.90 -37.18 15.71
CA ALA A 132 -15.69 -38.39 15.82
C ALA A 132 -14.78 -39.61 15.61
#